data_AF-A0A9P7L3B5-F1
#
_entry.id   AF-A0A9P7L3B5-F1
#
_cell.length_a   1.000
_cell.length_b   1.000
_cell.length_c   1.000
_cell.angle_alpha   90.00
_cell.angle_beta   90.00
_cell.angle_gamma   90.00
#
_symmetry.space_group_name_H-M   'P 1'
#
loop_
_entity.id
_entity.type
_entity.pdbx_description
1 polymer ?
#
loop_
_entity_poly.entity_id
_entity_poly.type
_entity_poly.pdbx_seq_one_letter_code
_entity_poly.pdbx_strand_id
1 'polypeptide(L)'
;MRYNGSDTALIILKPTDSEDYLTAFEERHRREFNFRLECDVLVDDVRIRMVVSSQARSEKSPAAQLKQLDLQTTQAKARLLETCLTIDLPSKASSSGSLSLSVIDPIKLTVFSHRFISITEQMGRNLQKATISTNIKQRLDFSYTLFSPDSGLVANTPHVPIHLGSIQFTVHFQYTKWKGNLKDRDVLVSNHPQSGGTHLPDITVITPVFDEPGGTNIVFYIASHGHHADIGGLLPGSMPPRLTELWQEGAAIKGTKLVKNGRFNEARMEELLSKIPGQYKGCSSALYLSNNLSNLQAQIMANCYRISLI
;
A
#
# COMPACT_ATOMS: atom_id res chain seq x y z
N MET A 1 -0.79 31.15 1.22
CA MET A 1 -0.33 32.55 1.11
C MET A 1 1.01 32.54 0.40
N ARG A 2 1.28 33.54 -0.43
CA ARG A 2 2.55 33.71 -1.16
C ARG A 2 2.82 35.18 -1.42
N TYR A 3 4.07 35.54 -1.67
CA TYR A 3 4.42 36.88 -2.16
C TYR A 3 3.95 37.06 -3.62
N ASN A 4 3.48 38.26 -3.96
CA ASN A 4 3.12 38.62 -5.32
C ASN A 4 4.37 38.53 -6.23
N GLY A 5 4.24 37.79 -7.33
CA GLY A 5 5.35 37.43 -8.21
C GLY A 5 6.17 36.19 -7.80
N SER A 6 5.84 35.54 -6.68
CA SER A 6 6.43 34.25 -6.27
C SER A 6 5.46 33.10 -6.55
N ASP A 7 6.00 31.95 -6.97
CA ASP A 7 5.27 30.69 -7.11
C ASP A 7 5.29 29.85 -5.81
N THR A 8 5.96 30.34 -4.77
CA THR A 8 6.14 29.60 -3.51
C THR A 8 5.00 29.93 -2.54
N ALA A 9 4.05 29.01 -2.41
CA ALA A 9 2.93 29.13 -1.47
C ALA A 9 3.19 28.40 -0.15
N LEU A 10 2.93 29.07 0.97
CA LEU A 10 2.98 28.52 2.31
C LEU A 10 1.57 28.42 2.92
N ILE A 11 1.31 27.29 3.60
CA ILE A 11 0.09 27.09 4.38
C ILE A 11 0.30 27.72 5.75
N ILE A 12 -0.53 28.68 6.14
CA ILE A 12 -0.43 29.31 7.47
C ILE A 12 -1.54 28.76 8.35
N LEU A 13 -1.16 28.17 9.48
CA LEU A 13 -2.13 27.74 10.49
C LEU A 13 -2.71 28.99 11.15
N LYS A 14 -3.99 28.93 11.56
CA LYS A 14 -4.61 30.01 12.35
C LYS A 14 -3.73 30.28 13.59
N PRO A 15 -3.20 31.50 13.76
CA PRO A 15 -2.44 31.85 14.95
C PRO A 15 -3.32 31.69 16.21
N THR A 16 -2.72 31.26 17.33
CA THR A 16 -3.46 30.97 18.56
C THR A 16 -4.03 32.21 19.24
N ASP A 17 -3.34 33.35 19.10
CA ASP A 17 -3.60 34.54 19.92
C ASP A 17 -3.95 35.80 19.08
N SER A 18 -4.03 35.66 17.74
CA SER A 18 -4.41 36.75 16.83
C SER A 18 -5.05 36.23 15.54
N GLU A 19 -5.73 37.11 14.81
CA GLU A 19 -6.16 36.85 13.42
C GLU A 19 -5.16 37.43 12.40
N ASP A 20 -3.92 37.67 12.82
CA ASP A 20 -2.87 38.24 11.98
C ASP A 20 -2.11 37.13 11.21
N TYR A 21 -2.71 36.71 10.11
CA TYR A 21 -2.12 35.73 9.19
C TYR A 21 -0.92 36.28 8.42
N LEU A 22 -0.81 37.61 8.27
CA LEU A 22 0.28 38.23 7.53
C LEU A 22 1.59 38.09 8.30
N THR A 23 1.59 38.47 9.59
CA THR A 23 2.77 38.32 10.44
C THR A 23 3.19 36.85 10.55
N ALA A 24 2.23 35.94 10.74
CA ALA A 24 2.50 34.51 10.79
C ALA A 24 3.07 33.95 9.47
N PHE A 25 2.62 34.48 8.32
CA PHE A 25 3.19 34.18 7.02
C PHE A 25 4.65 34.65 6.92
N GLU A 26 4.92 35.91 7.26
CA GLU A 26 6.27 36.48 7.18
C GLU A 26 7.27 35.79 8.12
N GLU A 27 6.84 35.44 9.33
CA GLU A 27 7.66 34.69 10.27
C GLU A 27 7.98 33.28 9.76
N ARG A 28 6.98 32.58 9.23
CA ARG A 28 7.18 31.26 8.64
C ARG A 28 8.07 31.34 7.41
N HIS A 29 7.84 32.29 6.51
CA HIS A 29 8.66 32.51 5.33
C HIS A 29 10.11 32.82 5.71
N ARG A 30 10.32 33.72 6.69
CA ARG A 30 11.66 34.03 7.20
C ARG A 30 12.32 32.80 7.84
N ARG A 31 11.58 31.94 8.53
CA ARG A 31 12.13 30.70 9.10
C ARG A 31 12.55 29.69 8.02
N GLU A 32 11.80 29.60 6.93
CA GLU A 32 12.07 28.64 5.85
C GLU A 32 13.13 29.15 4.86
N PHE A 33 13.15 30.44 4.55
CA PHE A 33 13.98 31.01 3.47
C PHE A 33 14.97 32.08 3.94
N ASN A 34 14.92 32.49 5.21
CA ASN A 34 15.86 33.42 5.85
C ASN A 34 15.86 34.86 5.29
N PHE A 35 14.85 35.26 4.54
CA PHE A 35 14.64 36.63 4.07
C PHE A 35 13.14 37.00 4.03
N ARG A 36 12.85 38.30 3.83
CA ARG A 36 11.52 38.85 3.57
C ARG A 36 11.54 39.62 2.25
N LEU A 37 10.40 39.68 1.57
CA LEU A 37 10.22 40.47 0.36
C LEU A 37 9.32 41.68 0.67
N GLU A 38 9.66 42.83 0.11
CA GLU A 38 8.87 44.06 0.21
C GLU A 38 7.83 44.12 -0.92
N CYS A 39 6.94 43.13 -0.97
CA CYS A 39 5.83 43.10 -1.92
C CYS A 39 4.56 42.53 -1.28
N ASP A 40 3.43 42.74 -1.95
CA ASP A 40 2.13 42.29 -1.46
C ASP A 40 2.09 40.78 -1.23
N VAL A 41 1.37 40.34 -0.21
CA VAL A 41 1.12 38.92 0.05
C VAL A 41 -0.29 38.56 -0.42
N LEU A 42 -0.37 37.54 -1.27
CA LEU A 42 -1.61 37.02 -1.84
C LEU A 42 -2.09 35.78 -1.07
N VAL A 43 -3.41 35.65 -0.92
CA VAL A 43 -4.07 34.46 -0.36
C VAL A 43 -4.65 33.64 -1.51
N ASP A 44 -3.99 32.54 -1.90
CA ASP A 44 -4.49 31.70 -3.00
C ASP A 44 -5.58 30.71 -2.56
N ASP A 45 -5.53 30.19 -1.32
CA ASP A 45 -6.37 29.09 -0.83
C ASP A 45 -6.62 29.22 0.69
N VAL A 46 -7.83 28.83 1.12
CA VAL A 46 -8.25 28.77 2.53
C VAL A 46 -8.77 27.37 2.83
N ARG A 47 -8.13 26.67 3.78
CA ARG A 47 -8.50 25.30 4.17
C ARG A 47 -9.16 25.27 5.53
N ILE A 48 -10.37 24.74 5.59
CA ILE A 48 -11.09 24.49 6.84
C ILE A 48 -11.05 22.98 7.12
N ARG A 49 -10.47 22.57 8.26
CA ARG A 49 -10.48 21.17 8.73
C ARG A 49 -11.53 21.02 9.82
N MET A 50 -12.61 20.34 9.50
CA MET A 50 -13.58 19.89 10.50
C MET A 50 -13.12 18.53 11.07
N VAL A 51 -12.98 18.44 12.39
CA VAL A 51 -12.75 17.16 13.08
C VAL A 51 -14.03 16.77 13.77
N VAL A 52 -14.72 15.76 13.23
CA VAL A 52 -15.93 15.19 13.83
C VAL A 52 -15.52 13.94 14.59
N SER A 53 -15.61 13.97 15.91
CA SER A 53 -15.44 12.78 16.74
C SER A 53 -16.80 12.08 16.90
N SER A 54 -16.98 10.97 16.20
CA SER A 54 -18.00 9.98 16.55
C SER A 54 -17.39 8.99 17.54
N GLN A 55 -18.16 8.50 18.53
CA GLN A 55 -17.71 7.34 19.30
C GLN A 55 -17.38 6.22 18.31
N ALA A 56 -16.12 5.81 18.27
CA ALA A 56 -15.68 4.72 17.42
C ALA A 56 -16.50 3.48 17.81
N ARG A 57 -17.50 3.12 16.98
CA ARG A 57 -18.03 1.77 17.03
C ARG A 57 -16.81 0.88 16.78
N SER A 58 -16.50 0.03 17.76
CA SER A 58 -15.54 -1.04 17.57
C SER A 58 -16.06 -1.97 16.48
N GLU A 59 -15.74 -1.68 15.23
CA GLU A 59 -16.02 -2.58 14.12
C GLU A 59 -15.01 -3.71 14.15
N LYS A 60 -15.53 -4.94 14.22
CA LYS A 60 -14.73 -6.15 14.03
C LYS A 60 -14.17 -6.15 12.61
N SER A 61 -12.98 -6.71 12.42
CA SER A 61 -12.39 -6.81 11.08
C SER A 61 -13.27 -7.64 10.13
N PRO A 62 -13.27 -7.41 8.81
CA PRO A 62 -13.96 -8.23 7.82
C PRO A 62 -13.74 -9.73 7.99
N ALA A 63 -12.55 -10.20 8.34
CA ALA A 63 -12.24 -11.60 8.63
C ALA A 63 -12.97 -12.06 9.89
N ALA A 64 -12.96 -11.26 10.96
CA ALA A 64 -13.72 -11.55 12.18
C ALA A 64 -15.24 -11.50 11.94
N GLN A 65 -15.71 -10.56 11.12
CA GLN A 65 -17.12 -10.46 10.70
C GLN A 65 -17.51 -11.65 9.83
N LEU A 66 -16.65 -12.08 8.90
CA LEU A 66 -16.85 -13.26 8.06
C LEU A 66 -16.95 -14.53 8.92
N LYS A 67 -16.11 -14.66 9.94
CA LYS A 67 -16.16 -15.77 10.91
C LYS A 67 -17.39 -15.74 11.82
N GLN A 68 -17.99 -14.57 12.07
CA GLN A 68 -19.11 -14.39 13.03
C GLN A 68 -20.46 -14.10 12.36
N LEU A 69 -20.51 -14.13 11.04
CA LEU A 69 -21.72 -13.87 10.28
C LEU A 69 -22.65 -15.10 10.36
N ASP A 70 -23.68 -15.00 11.19
CA ASP A 70 -24.81 -15.93 11.16
C ASP A 70 -25.78 -15.50 10.04
N LEU A 71 -26.13 -16.44 9.15
CA LEU A 71 -27.03 -16.20 8.04
C LEU A 71 -28.50 -16.19 8.50
N GLN A 72 -29.26 -15.19 8.09
CA GLN A 72 -30.69 -15.31 7.84
C GLN A 72 -30.88 -15.32 6.32
N THR A 73 -31.49 -16.36 5.78
CA THR A 73 -31.98 -16.35 4.40
C THR A 73 -33.17 -15.41 4.35
N THR A 74 -32.96 -14.16 3.95
CA THR A 74 -34.11 -13.29 3.68
C THR A 74 -34.79 -13.83 2.43
N GLN A 75 -36.09 -14.11 2.48
CA GLN A 75 -36.93 -14.43 1.31
C GLN A 75 -37.12 -13.20 0.40
N ALA A 76 -36.05 -12.45 0.17
CA ALA A 76 -36.08 -11.20 -0.54
C ALA A 76 -36.36 -11.45 -2.02
N LYS A 77 -37.37 -10.78 -2.57
CA LYS A 77 -37.72 -10.87 -3.98
C LYS A 77 -37.11 -9.69 -4.71
N ALA A 78 -36.18 -9.97 -5.62
CA ALA A 78 -35.64 -8.95 -6.52
C ALA A 78 -36.50 -8.87 -7.79
N ARG A 79 -36.93 -7.67 -8.17
CA ARG A 79 -37.63 -7.38 -9.43
C ARG A 79 -36.81 -6.40 -10.24
N LEU A 80 -36.48 -6.81 -11.46
CA LEU A 80 -35.78 -5.97 -12.43
C LEU A 80 -36.81 -5.12 -13.17
N LEU A 81 -36.68 -3.80 -13.09
CA LEU A 81 -37.43 -2.83 -13.89
C LEU A 81 -36.49 -2.26 -14.97
N GLU A 82 -37.04 -1.57 -15.97
CA GLU A 82 -36.26 -1.02 -17.09
C GLU A 82 -35.13 -0.07 -16.66
N THR A 83 -35.27 0.62 -15.54
CA THR A 83 -34.31 1.64 -15.07
C THR A 83 -33.76 1.39 -13.67
N CYS A 84 -34.27 0.40 -12.92
CA CYS A 84 -33.74 0.08 -11.60
C CYS A 84 -34.06 -1.36 -11.15
N LEU A 85 -33.29 -1.83 -10.16
CA LEU A 85 -33.53 -3.09 -9.46
C LEU A 85 -34.21 -2.77 -8.12
N THR A 86 -35.39 -3.36 -7.89
CA THR A 86 -36.09 -3.25 -6.60
C THR A 86 -35.94 -4.56 -5.82
N ILE A 87 -35.59 -4.49 -4.54
CA ILE A 87 -35.40 -5.65 -3.66
C ILE A 87 -36.38 -5.52 -2.48
N ASP A 88 -37.42 -6.34 -2.49
CA ASP A 88 -38.38 -6.43 -1.38
C ASP A 88 -37.77 -7.27 -0.24
N LEU A 89 -37.44 -6.64 0.89
CA LEU A 89 -36.93 -7.33 2.07
C LEU A 89 -38.09 -7.67 3.03
N PRO A 90 -38.39 -8.96 3.31
CA PRO A 90 -39.40 -9.32 4.31
C PRO A 90 -38.92 -8.96 5.72
N SER A 91 -39.83 -8.45 6.56
CA SER A 91 -39.50 -8.09 7.94
C SER A 91 -39.14 -9.33 8.77
N LYS A 92 -37.90 -9.35 9.28
CA LYS A 92 -37.31 -10.22 10.31
C LYS A 92 -37.97 -11.59 10.55
N ALA A 93 -37.29 -12.65 10.13
CA ALA A 93 -37.37 -13.95 10.80
C ALA A 93 -35.96 -14.52 10.96
N SER A 94 -35.57 -14.71 12.22
CA SER A 94 -34.34 -15.37 12.64
C SER A 94 -34.44 -16.88 12.46
N SER A 95 -33.64 -17.42 11.55
CA SER A 95 -33.31 -18.85 11.55
C SER A 95 -31.84 -19.04 11.20
N SER A 96 -31.16 -19.75 12.10
CA SER A 96 -29.76 -20.16 12.09
C SER A 96 -29.52 -21.26 11.04
N GLY A 97 -28.72 -20.98 10.02
CA GLY A 97 -28.29 -21.95 9.02
C GLY A 97 -26.79 -21.83 8.74
N SER A 98 -26.07 -22.94 8.82
CA SER A 98 -24.63 -22.99 8.54
C SER A 98 -24.31 -22.72 7.07
N LEU A 99 -23.19 -22.05 6.82
CA LEU A 99 -22.69 -21.70 5.48
C LEU A 99 -22.65 -22.91 4.53
N SER A 100 -23.35 -22.79 3.41
CA SER A 100 -23.10 -23.62 2.23
C SER A 100 -22.18 -22.87 1.27
N LEU A 101 -21.06 -23.49 0.89
CA LEU A 101 -20.21 -23.02 -0.21
C LEU A 101 -20.93 -23.05 -1.58
N SER A 102 -22.15 -23.59 -1.66
CA SER A 102 -22.92 -23.72 -2.90
C SER A 102 -23.86 -22.55 -3.22
N VAL A 103 -24.12 -21.63 -2.29
CA VAL A 103 -25.06 -20.51 -2.50
C VAL A 103 -24.38 -19.19 -2.14
N ILE A 104 -24.03 -18.40 -3.16
CA ILE A 104 -23.41 -17.08 -3.01
C ILE A 104 -24.51 -16.03 -2.86
N ASP A 105 -24.56 -15.34 -1.72
CA ASP A 105 -25.43 -14.17 -1.51
C ASP A 105 -24.88 -12.97 -2.30
N PRO A 106 -25.59 -12.48 -3.33
CA PRO A 106 -25.08 -11.42 -4.21
C PRO A 106 -24.92 -10.07 -3.48
N ILE A 107 -25.71 -9.81 -2.44
CA ILE A 107 -25.61 -8.57 -1.65
C ILE A 107 -24.31 -8.63 -0.84
N LYS A 108 -24.06 -9.74 -0.14
CA LYS A 108 -22.83 -9.91 0.64
C LYS A 108 -21.59 -9.89 -0.25
N LEU A 109 -21.62 -10.60 -1.38
CA LEU A 109 -20.53 -10.58 -2.35
C LEU A 109 -20.20 -9.14 -2.74
N THR A 110 -21.21 -8.36 -3.11
CA THR A 110 -21.02 -6.95 -3.52
C THR A 110 -20.46 -6.09 -2.39
N VAL A 111 -21.00 -6.23 -1.16
CA VAL A 111 -20.52 -5.49 0.01
C VAL A 111 -19.06 -5.82 0.33
N PHE A 112 -18.69 -7.11 0.35
CA PHE A 112 -17.32 -7.52 0.65
C PHE A 112 -16.35 -7.14 -0.46
N SER A 113 -16.72 -7.32 -1.74
CA SER A 113 -15.90 -6.92 -2.89
C SER A 113 -15.57 -5.42 -2.83
N HIS A 114 -16.56 -4.56 -2.63
CA HIS A 114 -16.31 -3.11 -2.51
C HIS A 114 -15.50 -2.75 -1.27
N ARG A 115 -15.68 -3.45 -0.15
CA ARG A 115 -14.87 -3.21 1.06
C ARG A 115 -13.41 -3.57 0.84
N PHE A 116 -13.11 -4.73 0.25
CA PHE A 116 -11.74 -5.15 -0.02
C PHE A 116 -11.06 -4.19 -1.01
N ILE A 117 -11.74 -3.78 -2.08
CA ILE A 117 -11.23 -2.78 -3.02
C ILE A 117 -10.99 -1.43 -2.32
N SER A 118 -11.91 -0.98 -1.47
CA SER A 118 -11.75 0.27 -0.73
C SER A 118 -10.55 0.23 0.23
N ILE A 119 -10.29 -0.92 0.85
CA ILE A 119 -9.12 -1.12 1.73
C ILE A 119 -7.83 -1.03 0.91
N THR A 120 -7.72 -1.76 -0.20
CA THR A 120 -6.52 -1.73 -1.05
C THR A 120 -6.28 -0.33 -1.61
N GLU A 121 -7.34 0.43 -1.95
CA GLU A 121 -7.21 1.81 -2.39
C GLU A 121 -6.70 2.75 -1.29
N GLN A 122 -7.22 2.61 -0.07
CA GLN A 122 -6.78 3.42 1.07
C GLN A 122 -5.32 3.15 1.39
N MET A 123 -4.89 1.89 1.35
CA MET A 123 -3.50 1.50 1.54
C MET A 123 -2.60 2.05 0.43
N GLY A 124 -3.04 1.94 -0.85
CA GLY A 124 -2.32 2.51 -1.99
C GLY A 124 -2.13 4.04 -1.89
N ARG A 125 -3.19 4.77 -1.51
CA ARG A 125 -3.11 6.23 -1.27
C ARG A 125 -2.15 6.58 -0.14
N ASN A 126 -2.02 5.71 0.87
CA ASN A 126 -1.07 5.93 1.95
C ASN A 126 0.37 5.67 1.51
N LEU A 127 0.63 4.62 0.74
CA LEU A 127 1.93 4.39 0.14
C LEU A 127 2.36 5.59 -0.71
N GLN A 128 1.48 6.08 -1.58
CA GLN A 128 1.73 7.25 -2.43
C GLN A 128 2.13 8.50 -1.61
N LYS A 129 1.54 8.69 -0.42
CA LYS A 129 1.85 9.83 0.45
C LYS A 129 3.15 9.65 1.24
N ALA A 130 3.41 8.44 1.71
CA ALA A 130 4.52 8.11 2.61
C ALA A 130 5.86 7.93 1.88
N THR A 131 5.84 7.44 0.64
CA THR A 131 7.05 7.26 -0.17
C THR A 131 7.71 8.58 -0.56
N ILE A 132 9.03 8.54 -0.70
CA ILE A 132 9.83 9.62 -1.28
C ILE A 132 10.12 9.40 -2.77
N SER A 133 9.80 8.21 -3.32
CA SER A 133 9.98 7.90 -4.74
C SER A 133 9.03 8.74 -5.59
N THR A 134 9.58 9.52 -6.53
CA THR A 134 8.79 10.23 -7.55
C THR A 134 8.06 9.27 -8.47
N ASN A 135 8.64 8.10 -8.75
CA ASN A 135 7.99 7.05 -9.55
C ASN A 135 6.70 6.56 -8.90
N ILE A 136 6.70 6.36 -7.58
CA ILE A 136 5.50 5.93 -6.84
C ILE A 136 4.55 7.11 -6.61
N LYS A 137 5.08 8.25 -6.16
CA LYS A 137 4.27 9.40 -5.71
C LYS A 137 3.59 10.18 -6.83
N GLN A 138 4.31 10.40 -7.93
CA GLN A 138 3.87 11.23 -9.06
C GLN A 138 3.52 10.41 -10.29
N ARG A 139 4.35 9.42 -10.65
CA ARG A 139 4.08 8.57 -11.82
C ARG A 139 3.09 7.43 -11.54
N LEU A 140 2.73 7.23 -10.26
CA LEU A 140 1.82 6.17 -9.80
C LEU A 140 2.27 4.76 -10.22
N ASP A 141 3.58 4.55 -10.29
CA ASP A 141 4.18 3.29 -10.69
C ASP A 141 4.27 2.33 -9.48
N PHE A 142 3.09 1.92 -9.02
CA PHE A 142 2.89 0.98 -7.93
C PHE A 142 1.54 0.30 -8.05
N SER A 143 1.39 -0.88 -7.45
CA SER A 143 0.08 -1.53 -7.31
C SER A 143 -0.08 -2.12 -5.92
N TYR A 144 -1.34 -2.31 -5.54
CA TYR A 144 -1.70 -2.81 -4.24
C TYR A 144 -2.75 -3.91 -4.38
N THR A 145 -2.51 -5.04 -3.74
CA THR A 145 -3.32 -6.24 -3.92
C THR A 145 -3.53 -6.99 -2.60
N LEU A 146 -4.70 -7.61 -2.50
CA LEU A 146 -5.11 -8.46 -1.39
C LEU A 146 -5.35 -9.87 -1.93
N PHE A 147 -4.83 -10.87 -1.22
CA PHE A 147 -4.92 -12.28 -1.58
C PHE A 147 -5.47 -13.11 -0.44
N SER A 148 -6.20 -14.16 -0.78
CA SER A 148 -6.72 -15.18 0.13
C SER A 148 -5.57 -16.02 0.76
N PRO A 149 -5.86 -16.81 1.81
CA PRO A 149 -4.85 -17.66 2.49
C PRO A 149 -4.11 -18.63 1.57
N ASP A 150 -4.74 -19.02 0.48
CA ASP A 150 -4.24 -19.93 -0.55
C ASP A 150 -3.63 -19.18 -1.75
N SER A 151 -3.32 -17.88 -1.61
CA SER A 151 -2.70 -16.98 -2.60
C SER A 151 -3.57 -16.62 -3.83
N GLY A 152 -4.88 -16.87 -3.77
CA GLY A 152 -5.83 -16.39 -4.78
C GLY A 152 -6.03 -14.87 -4.71
N LEU A 153 -6.10 -14.19 -5.86
CA LEU A 153 -6.34 -12.75 -5.90
C LEU A 153 -7.77 -12.42 -5.45
N VAL A 154 -7.92 -11.58 -4.42
CA VAL A 154 -9.22 -11.17 -3.86
C VAL A 154 -9.59 -9.77 -4.31
N ALA A 155 -8.66 -8.83 -4.21
CA ALA A 155 -8.87 -7.45 -4.65
C ALA A 155 -7.57 -6.83 -5.14
N ASN A 156 -7.70 -5.92 -6.11
CA ASN A 156 -6.59 -5.16 -6.65
C ASN A 156 -7.00 -3.71 -6.82
N THR A 157 -6.11 -2.79 -6.48
CA THR A 157 -6.26 -1.38 -6.85
C THR A 157 -5.43 -1.11 -8.11
N PRO A 158 -6.06 -0.71 -9.23
CA PRO A 158 -5.37 -0.55 -10.49
C PRO A 158 -4.64 0.80 -10.57
N HIS A 159 -3.33 0.76 -10.81
CA HIS A 159 -2.58 1.90 -11.36
C HIS A 159 -1.74 1.48 -12.56
N VAL A 160 -1.18 0.26 -12.57
CA VAL A 160 -0.42 -0.28 -13.69
C VAL A 160 -0.91 -1.70 -14.06
N PRO A 161 -1.46 -1.93 -15.27
CA PRO A 161 -2.04 -3.22 -15.65
C PRO A 161 -1.07 -4.42 -15.63
N ILE A 162 0.22 -4.21 -15.91
CA ILE A 162 1.23 -5.28 -15.92
C ILE A 162 1.43 -5.93 -14.53
N HIS A 163 1.09 -5.20 -13.46
CA HIS A 163 1.20 -5.66 -12.09
C HIS A 163 0.16 -6.75 -11.74
N LEU A 164 -0.95 -6.84 -12.47
CA LEU A 164 -2.09 -7.69 -12.10
C LEU A 164 -1.71 -9.18 -12.05
N GLY A 165 -1.05 -9.67 -13.10
CA GLY A 165 -0.63 -11.06 -13.21
C GLY A 165 0.64 -11.35 -12.42
N SER A 166 1.65 -10.47 -12.55
CA SER A 166 2.97 -10.67 -11.95
C SER A 166 2.95 -10.74 -10.42
N ILE A 167 2.19 -9.86 -9.76
CA ILE A 167 2.10 -9.89 -8.30
C ILE A 167 1.43 -11.19 -7.82
N GLN A 168 0.42 -11.71 -8.52
CA GLN A 168 -0.22 -12.97 -8.15
C GLN A 168 0.79 -14.14 -8.20
N PHE A 169 1.59 -14.24 -9.26
CA PHE A 169 2.67 -15.24 -9.33
C PHE A 169 3.70 -15.04 -8.22
N THR A 170 4.02 -13.78 -7.89
CA THR A 170 4.97 -13.46 -6.82
C THR A 170 4.47 -13.91 -5.46
N VAL A 171 3.22 -13.59 -5.12
CA VAL A 171 2.60 -14.03 -3.87
C VAL A 171 2.47 -15.55 -3.82
N HIS A 172 2.04 -16.20 -4.91
CA HIS A 172 1.94 -17.66 -4.96
C HIS A 172 3.30 -18.36 -4.78
N PHE A 173 4.36 -17.83 -5.39
CA PHE A 173 5.72 -18.34 -5.22
C PHE A 173 6.17 -18.20 -3.76
N GLN A 174 5.96 -17.04 -3.13
CA GLN A 174 6.30 -16.85 -1.72
C GLN A 174 5.46 -17.72 -0.79
N TYR A 175 4.15 -17.84 -1.03
CA TYR A 175 3.25 -18.73 -0.30
C TYR A 175 3.79 -20.17 -0.29
N THR A 176 4.19 -20.68 -1.46
CA THR A 176 4.73 -22.04 -1.60
C THR A 176 6.09 -22.17 -0.91
N LYS A 177 7.00 -21.23 -1.14
CA LYS A 177 8.35 -21.22 -0.57
C LYS A 177 8.36 -21.17 0.96
N TRP A 178 7.44 -20.41 1.55
CA TRP A 178 7.42 -20.12 2.99
C TRP A 178 6.32 -20.87 3.75
N LYS A 179 5.64 -21.82 3.12
CA LYS A 179 4.54 -22.58 3.72
C LYS A 179 4.95 -23.17 5.09
N GLY A 180 4.21 -22.80 6.14
CA GLY A 180 4.45 -23.24 7.52
C GLY A 180 5.62 -22.55 8.25
N ASN A 181 6.34 -21.63 7.60
CA ASN A 181 7.56 -21.00 8.15
C ASN A 181 7.45 -19.48 8.38
N LEU A 182 6.27 -18.91 8.16
CA LEU A 182 5.95 -17.52 8.45
C LEU A 182 5.39 -17.39 9.87
N LYS A 183 5.78 -16.32 10.54
CA LYS A 183 5.25 -15.93 11.85
C LYS A 183 4.58 -14.57 11.75
N ASP A 184 3.74 -14.25 12.71
CA ASP A 184 3.19 -12.91 12.85
C ASP A 184 4.30 -11.84 12.79
N ARG A 185 4.01 -10.74 12.10
CA ARG A 185 4.92 -9.62 11.80
C ARG A 185 6.12 -9.94 10.91
N ASP A 186 6.22 -11.13 10.33
CA ASP A 186 7.16 -11.33 9.23
C ASP A 186 6.68 -10.54 8.00
N VAL A 187 7.61 -9.96 7.26
CA VAL A 187 7.34 -9.30 5.97
C VAL A 187 8.35 -9.82 4.96
N LEU A 188 7.90 -10.14 3.76
CA LEU A 188 8.71 -10.67 2.68
C LEU A 188 9.00 -9.59 1.63
N VAL A 189 10.10 -9.75 0.91
CA VAL A 189 10.47 -8.90 -0.23
C VAL A 189 10.98 -9.73 -1.40
N SER A 190 10.57 -9.39 -2.62
CA SER A 190 10.91 -10.11 -3.85
C SER A 190 10.82 -9.19 -5.07
N ASN A 191 11.65 -9.44 -6.09
CA ASN A 191 11.59 -8.80 -7.41
C ASN A 191 12.13 -9.69 -8.54
N HIS A 192 12.66 -10.86 -8.22
CA HIS A 192 13.34 -11.71 -9.20
C HIS A 192 12.31 -12.29 -10.20
N PRO A 193 12.65 -12.39 -11.50
CA PRO A 193 11.73 -12.88 -12.53
C PRO A 193 11.25 -14.33 -12.30
N GLN A 194 12.15 -15.24 -11.90
CA GLN A 194 11.77 -16.60 -11.46
C GLN A 194 10.75 -16.65 -10.31
N SER A 195 10.62 -15.59 -9.53
CA SER A 195 9.64 -15.47 -8.46
C SER A 195 8.47 -14.54 -8.82
N GLY A 196 8.20 -14.31 -10.12
CA GLY A 196 7.05 -13.52 -10.58
C GLY A 196 7.30 -12.02 -10.77
N GLY A 197 8.54 -11.53 -10.57
CA GLY A 197 8.89 -10.13 -10.82
C GLY A 197 8.82 -9.76 -12.31
N THR A 198 8.47 -8.50 -12.60
CA THR A 198 8.34 -7.92 -13.95
C THR A 198 9.68 -7.47 -14.51
N HIS A 199 10.37 -6.62 -13.76
CA HIS A 199 11.76 -6.19 -13.95
C HIS A 199 12.35 -5.91 -12.57
N LEU A 200 13.66 -5.87 -12.44
CA LEU A 200 14.27 -5.84 -11.10
C LEU A 200 13.94 -4.58 -10.25
N PRO A 201 13.84 -3.36 -10.80
CA PRO A 201 13.48 -2.18 -10.01
C PRO A 201 12.07 -2.23 -9.38
N ASP A 202 11.21 -3.09 -9.89
CA ASP A 202 9.88 -3.35 -9.35
C ASP A 202 9.96 -4.30 -8.15
N ILE A 203 9.89 -3.74 -6.94
CA ILE A 203 10.01 -4.53 -5.72
C ILE A 203 8.62 -4.77 -5.10
N THR A 204 8.30 -6.05 -4.92
CA THR A 204 7.11 -6.51 -4.21
C THR A 204 7.42 -6.76 -2.74
N VAL A 205 6.68 -6.11 -1.85
CA VAL A 205 6.67 -6.33 -0.41
C VAL A 205 5.38 -7.02 -0.01
N ILE A 206 5.49 -8.18 0.63
CA ILE A 206 4.36 -9.07 0.93
C ILE A 206 4.24 -9.26 2.44
N THR A 207 3.04 -9.02 2.96
CA THR A 207 2.74 -9.08 4.40
C THR A 207 1.65 -10.13 4.65
N PRO A 208 1.99 -11.29 5.24
CA PRO A 208 1.00 -12.22 5.75
C PRO A 208 0.21 -11.57 6.90
N VAL A 209 -1.11 -11.69 6.85
CA VAL A 209 -2.03 -11.24 7.87
C VAL A 209 -2.51 -12.46 8.65
N PHE A 210 -2.27 -12.48 9.96
CA PHE A 210 -2.69 -13.56 10.83
C PHE A 210 -4.07 -13.27 11.45
N ASP A 211 -4.80 -14.33 11.80
CA ASP A 211 -6.15 -14.25 12.38
C ASP A 211 -6.22 -13.45 13.68
N GLU A 212 -5.17 -13.51 14.48
CA GLU A 212 -4.99 -12.71 15.68
C GLU A 212 -3.50 -12.39 15.90
N PRO A 213 -3.17 -11.37 16.72
CA PRO A 213 -1.78 -11.10 17.07
C PRO A 213 -1.10 -12.33 17.68
N GLY A 214 0.01 -12.77 17.10
CA GLY A 214 0.70 -14.00 17.50
C GLY A 214 0.05 -15.31 17.03
N GLY A 215 -1.02 -15.25 16.24
CA GLY A 215 -1.68 -16.41 15.66
C GLY A 215 -0.81 -17.16 14.66
N THR A 216 -1.24 -18.36 14.27
CA THR A 216 -0.53 -19.23 13.32
C THR A 216 -1.24 -19.33 11.97
N ASN A 217 -2.48 -18.87 11.88
CA ASN A 217 -3.30 -19.02 10.69
C ASN A 217 -3.29 -17.71 9.89
N ILE A 218 -2.78 -17.78 8.67
CA ILE A 218 -2.82 -16.64 7.75
C ILE A 218 -4.22 -16.54 7.17
N VAL A 219 -4.86 -15.38 7.33
CA VAL A 219 -6.20 -15.07 6.79
C VAL A 219 -6.13 -14.33 5.45
N PHE A 220 -5.07 -13.58 5.20
CA PHE A 220 -4.83 -12.89 3.93
C PHE A 220 -3.33 -12.68 3.70
N TYR A 221 -2.94 -12.45 2.45
CA TYR A 221 -1.68 -11.79 2.12
C TYR A 221 -1.98 -10.43 1.52
N ILE A 222 -1.24 -9.42 1.97
CA ILE A 222 -1.25 -8.09 1.38
C ILE A 222 0.05 -7.95 0.59
N ALA A 223 -0.02 -7.45 -0.63
CA ALA A 223 1.17 -7.12 -1.40
C ALA A 223 1.13 -5.70 -1.93
N SER A 224 2.24 -5.00 -1.74
CA SER A 224 2.52 -3.72 -2.37
C SER A 224 3.68 -3.91 -3.35
N HIS A 225 3.50 -3.45 -4.56
CA HIS A 225 4.51 -3.48 -5.61
C HIS A 225 4.87 -2.06 -5.96
N GLY A 226 6.14 -1.68 -5.94
CA GLY A 226 6.56 -0.30 -6.14
C GLY A 226 7.84 -0.20 -6.95
N HIS A 227 7.89 0.80 -7.82
CA HIS A 227 9.04 1.04 -8.68
C HIS A 227 10.13 1.84 -7.96
N HIS A 228 11.31 1.24 -7.80
CA HIS A 228 12.51 1.89 -7.32
C HIS A 228 13.28 2.49 -8.50
N ALA A 229 13.79 3.71 -8.37
CA ALA A 229 14.47 4.38 -9.50
C ALA A 229 15.81 3.70 -9.89
N ASP A 230 16.45 3.06 -8.92
CA ASP A 230 17.75 2.42 -9.04
C ASP A 230 17.90 1.32 -7.99
N ILE A 231 18.58 0.24 -8.35
CA ILE A 231 18.83 -0.95 -7.50
C ILE A 231 20.28 -1.48 -7.67
N GLY A 232 21.19 -0.63 -8.15
CA GLY A 232 22.54 -0.99 -8.54
C GLY A 232 22.63 -1.72 -9.88
N GLY A 233 23.79 -2.29 -10.17
CA GLY A 233 24.08 -2.96 -11.44
C GLY A 233 25.09 -2.18 -12.29
N LEU A 234 25.21 -2.55 -13.57
CA LEU A 234 26.24 -2.04 -14.47
C LEU A 234 26.00 -0.58 -14.88
N LEU A 235 24.75 -0.19 -15.03
CA LEU A 235 24.34 1.16 -15.43
C LEU A 235 23.26 1.65 -14.48
N PRO A 236 23.38 2.88 -13.96
CA PRO A 236 22.38 3.42 -13.06
C PRO A 236 21.05 3.66 -13.78
N GLY A 237 19.96 3.49 -13.04
CA GLY A 237 18.60 3.65 -13.54
C GLY A 237 17.84 2.34 -13.70
N SER A 238 16.60 2.44 -14.15
CA SER A 238 15.66 1.31 -14.09
C SER A 238 15.91 0.23 -15.15
N MET A 239 16.06 0.58 -16.42
CA MET A 239 16.05 -0.41 -17.51
C MET A 239 17.12 -0.09 -18.57
N PRO A 240 18.41 -0.33 -18.26
CA PRO A 240 19.50 -0.11 -19.22
C PRO A 240 19.42 -1.09 -20.42
N PRO A 241 19.47 -0.59 -21.68
CA PRO A 241 19.10 -1.38 -22.86
C PRO A 241 20.17 -2.35 -23.38
N ARG A 242 21.39 -2.35 -22.81
CA ARG A 242 22.55 -3.10 -23.32
C ARG A 242 22.98 -4.27 -22.45
N LEU A 243 22.17 -4.62 -21.46
CA LEU A 243 22.48 -5.71 -20.55
C LEU A 243 22.07 -7.06 -21.16
N THR A 244 22.90 -8.07 -20.96
CA THR A 244 22.72 -9.42 -21.51
C THR A 244 22.49 -10.47 -20.44
N GLU A 245 22.77 -10.13 -19.18
CA GLU A 245 22.73 -11.06 -18.05
C GLU A 245 22.07 -10.42 -16.84
N LEU A 246 21.27 -11.19 -16.09
CA LEU A 246 20.48 -10.68 -14.97
C LEU A 246 21.34 -10.03 -13.85
N TRP A 247 22.54 -10.55 -13.61
CA TRP A 247 23.44 -10.00 -12.58
C TRP A 247 23.95 -8.61 -12.92
N GLN A 248 23.86 -8.18 -14.19
CA GLN A 248 24.20 -6.83 -14.62
C GLN A 248 23.10 -5.82 -14.29
N GLU A 249 21.87 -6.27 -14.10
CA GLU A 249 20.68 -5.42 -13.90
C GLU A 249 20.49 -4.98 -12.44
N GLY A 250 21.32 -5.47 -11.51
CA GLY A 250 21.32 -5.06 -10.11
C GLY A 250 20.78 -6.13 -9.16
N ALA A 251 20.10 -5.67 -8.10
CA ALA A 251 19.62 -6.55 -7.03
C ALA A 251 18.50 -7.50 -7.48
N ALA A 252 18.79 -8.80 -7.58
CA ALA A 252 17.80 -9.84 -7.89
C ALA A 252 17.44 -10.67 -6.64
N ILE A 253 16.26 -10.44 -6.09
CA ILE A 253 15.76 -10.98 -4.81
C ILE A 253 14.66 -12.00 -5.07
N LYS A 254 14.95 -13.30 -4.92
CA LYS A 254 13.97 -14.40 -5.07
C LYS A 254 12.93 -14.50 -3.95
N GLY A 255 13.09 -13.75 -2.87
CA GLY A 255 12.27 -13.87 -1.66
C GLY A 255 13.13 -14.04 -0.41
N THR A 256 13.12 -13.03 0.45
CA THR A 256 13.72 -13.06 1.80
C THR A 256 12.81 -12.35 2.81
N LYS A 257 13.10 -12.48 4.11
CA LYS A 257 12.40 -11.73 5.17
C LYS A 257 12.98 -10.32 5.26
N LEU A 258 12.18 -9.34 4.84
CA LEU A 258 12.41 -7.91 5.03
C LEU A 258 12.23 -7.49 6.48
N VAL A 259 11.21 -8.06 7.14
CA VAL A 259 10.99 -7.95 8.58
C VAL A 259 10.98 -9.36 9.15
N LYS A 260 11.75 -9.57 10.21
CA LYS A 260 11.80 -10.84 10.94
C LYS A 260 11.59 -10.56 12.42
N ASN A 261 10.62 -11.23 13.06
CA ASN A 261 10.27 -11.01 14.47
C ASN A 261 9.97 -9.52 14.76
N GLY A 262 9.28 -8.82 13.86
CA GLY A 262 8.95 -7.40 14.00
C GLY A 262 10.14 -6.44 13.89
N ARG A 263 11.32 -6.89 13.47
CA ARG A 263 12.50 -6.04 13.24
C ARG A 263 12.83 -5.95 11.76
N PHE A 264 13.00 -4.73 11.27
CA PHE A 264 13.44 -4.47 9.89
C PHE A 264 14.88 -4.97 9.70
N ASN A 265 15.10 -5.75 8.65
CA ASN A 265 16.38 -6.40 8.38
C ASN A 265 17.25 -5.53 7.46
N GLU A 266 17.69 -4.39 7.98
CA GLU A 266 18.47 -3.40 7.23
C GLU A 266 19.77 -3.97 6.69
N ALA A 267 20.51 -4.74 7.49
CA ALA A 267 21.75 -5.37 7.08
C ALA A 267 21.57 -6.29 5.87
N ARG A 268 20.45 -7.02 5.80
CA ARG A 268 20.14 -7.86 4.64
C ARG A 268 19.77 -7.03 3.42
N MET A 269 19.10 -5.89 3.59
CA MET A 269 18.79 -4.99 2.48
C MET A 269 20.03 -4.30 1.93
N GLU A 270 20.94 -3.87 2.80
CA GLU A 270 22.27 -3.35 2.42
C GLU A 270 23.08 -4.40 1.66
N GLU A 271 23.07 -5.66 2.12
CA GLU A 271 23.71 -6.75 1.41
C GLU A 271 23.11 -6.94 0.00
N LEU A 272 21.78 -6.98 -0.12
CA LEU A 272 21.08 -7.25 -1.38
C LEU A 272 21.11 -6.10 -2.38
N LEU A 273 21.04 -4.85 -1.92
CA LEU A 273 20.97 -3.66 -2.77
C LEU A 273 22.33 -3.00 -3.01
N SER A 274 23.33 -3.29 -2.18
CA SER A 274 24.65 -2.68 -2.31
C SER A 274 25.77 -3.70 -2.52
N LYS A 275 25.93 -4.67 -1.61
CA LYS A 275 27.09 -5.58 -1.63
C LYS A 275 27.03 -6.57 -2.80
N ILE A 276 25.89 -7.25 -2.98
CA ILE A 276 25.72 -8.26 -4.03
C ILE A 276 25.80 -7.63 -5.44
N PRO A 277 25.11 -6.51 -5.76
CA PRO A 277 25.26 -5.88 -7.08
C PRO A 277 26.67 -5.32 -7.29
N GLY A 278 27.26 -4.70 -6.26
CA GLY A 278 28.57 -4.06 -6.35
C GLY A 278 29.78 -5.01 -6.40
N GLN A 279 29.59 -6.32 -6.16
CA GLN A 279 30.69 -7.29 -6.21
C GLN A 279 31.13 -7.61 -7.65
N TYR A 280 30.27 -7.36 -8.64
CA TYR A 280 30.54 -7.68 -10.04
C TYR A 280 31.36 -6.57 -10.70
N LYS A 281 32.34 -6.95 -11.52
CA LYS A 281 33.24 -5.99 -12.19
C LYS A 281 32.44 -4.99 -13.03
N GLY A 282 32.63 -3.70 -12.74
CA GLY A 282 31.95 -2.59 -13.42
C GLY A 282 30.55 -2.28 -12.90
N CYS A 283 29.98 -3.13 -12.03
CA CYS A 283 28.70 -2.84 -11.39
C CYS A 283 28.87 -1.94 -10.17
N SER A 284 27.83 -1.18 -9.89
CA SER A 284 27.71 -0.30 -8.74
C SER A 284 26.66 -0.81 -7.76
N SER A 285 26.81 -0.45 -6.50
CA SER A 285 25.73 -0.52 -5.52
C SER A 285 24.59 0.42 -5.91
N ALA A 286 23.39 0.21 -5.37
CA ALA A 286 22.32 1.19 -5.49
C ALA A 286 22.80 2.58 -5.05
N LEU A 287 22.64 3.57 -5.94
CA LEU A 287 23.19 4.92 -5.77
C LEU A 287 22.67 5.61 -4.49
N TYR A 288 21.41 5.37 -4.18
CA TYR A 288 20.71 5.98 -3.04
C TYR A 288 20.08 4.90 -2.16
N LEU A 289 20.90 4.07 -1.51
CA LEU A 289 20.42 3.01 -0.62
C LEU A 289 19.40 3.54 0.41
N SER A 290 19.65 4.72 0.99
CA SER A 290 18.71 5.36 1.93
C SER A 290 17.32 5.54 1.34
N ASN A 291 17.22 5.84 0.04
CA ASN A 291 15.94 5.99 -0.63
C ASN A 291 15.26 4.64 -0.85
N ASN A 292 16.01 3.61 -1.24
CA ASN A 292 15.47 2.26 -1.32
C ASN A 292 14.92 1.79 0.03
N LEU A 293 15.68 1.97 1.12
CA LEU A 293 15.26 1.60 2.46
C LEU A 293 14.01 2.37 2.91
N SER A 294 13.98 3.69 2.69
CA SER A 294 12.82 4.53 3.01
C SER A 294 11.56 4.09 2.24
N ASN A 295 11.71 3.74 0.96
CA ASN A 295 10.59 3.26 0.14
C ASN A 295 10.10 1.87 0.60
N LEU A 296 11.00 0.96 0.95
CA LEU A 296 10.63 -0.35 1.53
C LEU A 296 9.90 -0.19 2.87
N GLN A 297 10.36 0.74 3.72
CA GLN A 297 9.67 1.07 4.97
C GLN A 297 8.28 1.67 4.72
N ALA A 298 8.13 2.54 3.71
CA ALA A 298 6.84 3.08 3.32
C ALA A 298 5.87 1.98 2.83
N GLN A 299 6.37 1.00 2.07
CA GLN A 299 5.60 -0.18 1.66
C GLN A 299 5.15 -1.03 2.86
N ILE A 300 6.04 -1.32 3.81
CA ILE A 300 5.68 -2.02 5.07
C ILE A 300 4.59 -1.25 5.82
N MET A 301 4.77 0.06 5.99
CA MET A 301 3.83 0.92 6.70
C MET A 301 2.45 0.94 6.03
N ALA A 302 2.40 0.97 4.70
CA ALA A 302 1.16 0.86 3.95
C ALA A 302 0.49 -0.50 4.14
N ASN A 303 1.27 -1.60 4.12
CA ASN A 303 0.79 -2.97 4.37
C ASN A 303 0.19 -3.16 5.76
N CYS A 304 0.79 -2.56 6.78
CA CYS A 304 0.27 -2.64 8.13
C CYS A 304 -0.86 -1.63 8.41
N TYR A 305 -1.07 -0.65 7.53
CA TYR A 305 -2.07 0.39 7.75
C TYR A 305 -3.48 -0.19 7.72
N ARG A 306 -4.22 -0.06 8.83
CA ARG A 306 -5.58 -0.60 8.97
C ARG A 306 -5.67 -2.10 8.67
N ILE A 307 -4.62 -2.86 8.97
CA ILE A 307 -4.67 -4.33 8.92
C ILE A 307 -5.75 -4.89 9.85
N SER A 308 -6.12 -4.16 10.90
CA SER A 308 -7.25 -4.45 11.79
C SER A 308 -8.63 -4.29 11.13
N LEU A 309 -8.70 -3.65 9.95
CA LEU A 309 -9.89 -3.61 9.10
C LEU A 309 -9.87 -4.73 8.05
N ILE A 310 -9.01 -5.74 8.19
CA ILE A 310 -9.04 -6.98 7.41
C ILE A 310 -9.30 -8.13 8.37
#